data_AF-A0A7K9K682-F1
#
_entry.id   AF-A0A7K9K682-F1
#
_cell.length_a   1.000
_cell.length_b   1.000
_cell.length_c   1.000
_cell.angle_alpha   90.00
_cell.angle_beta   90.00
_cell.angle_gamma   90.00
#
_symmetry.space_group_name_H-M   'P 1'
#
loop_
_entity.id
_entity.type
_entity.pdbx_description
1 polymer ?
#
loop_
_entity_poly.entity_id
_entity_poly.type
_entity_poly.pdbx_seq_one_letter_code
_entity_poly.pdbx_strand_id
1 'polypeptide(L)'
;TCQMDGTTPRCVPMVLTCQDLTCPPGSTCRMEESTPRCVPKAPSCQGLTCPPGSTCRMEESTPRCVPKAPSCQGLTCPPGSTCRMEESTPRCVPIM
;
A
#
# COMPACT_ATOMS: atom_id res chain seq x y z
N THR A 1 20.92 25.78 13.28
CA THR A 1 20.30 26.93 13.97
C THR A 1 21.22 27.42 15.07
N CYS A 2 21.24 28.71 15.38
CA CYS A 2 22.00 29.21 16.52
C CYS A 2 21.13 29.06 17.78
N GLN A 3 21.56 28.26 18.74
CA GLN A 3 20.92 28.14 20.05
C GLN A 3 21.87 28.66 21.13
N MET A 4 21.32 29.40 22.09
CA MET A 4 22.03 29.84 23.28
C MET A 4 22.05 28.69 24.30
N ASP A 5 23.23 28.22 24.66
CA ASP A 5 23.43 27.34 25.82
C ASP A 5 24.13 28.18 26.89
N GLY A 6 23.35 28.68 27.86
CA GLY A 6 23.81 29.69 28.81
C GLY A 6 24.16 31.02 28.13
N THR A 7 25.42 31.45 28.24
CA THR A 7 25.93 32.73 27.68
C THR A 7 26.67 32.59 26.35
N THR A 8 26.83 31.36 25.84
CA THR A 8 27.62 31.10 24.63
C THR A 8 26.70 30.67 23.48
N PRO A 9 26.70 31.39 22.34
CA PRO A 9 25.95 30.97 21.17
C PRO A 9 26.61 29.75 20.53
N ARG A 10 25.89 28.63 20.46
CA ARG A 10 26.33 27.41 19.77
C ARG A 10 25.54 27.21 18.49
N CYS A 11 26.26 26.95 17.41
CA CYS A 11 25.65 26.45 16.18
C CYS A 11 25.31 24.97 16.41
N VAL A 12 24.05 24.70 16.71
CA VAL A 12 23.55 23.32 16.65
C VAL A 12 23.26 22.98 15.19
N PRO A 13 23.65 21.77 14.73
CA PRO A 13 23.21 21.27 13.43
C PRO A 13 21.70 21.41 13.36
N MET A 14 21.21 22.07 12.30
CA MET A 14 19.78 22.08 12.03
C MET A 14 19.46 20.64 11.62
N VAL A 15 18.94 19.84 12.57
CA VAL A 15 18.55 18.46 12.28
C VAL A 15 17.34 18.57 11.38
N LEU A 16 17.57 18.56 10.05
CA LEU A 16 16.48 18.40 9.11
C LEU A 16 15.87 17.05 9.42
N THR A 17 14.57 17.02 9.69
CA THR A 17 13.82 15.78 9.81
C THR A 17 12.87 15.64 8.63
N CYS A 18 12.26 14.47 8.49
CA CYS A 18 11.20 14.30 7.49
C CYS A 18 9.95 15.16 7.73
N GLN A 19 9.83 15.82 8.90
CA GLN A 19 8.75 16.79 9.14
C GLN A 19 9.03 18.13 8.43
N ASP A 20 10.31 18.47 8.25
CA ASP A 20 10.75 19.73 7.64
C ASP A 20 10.97 19.60 6.12
N LEU A 21 10.90 18.38 5.58
CA LEU A 21 11.23 18.05 4.20
C LEU A 21 9.97 17.69 3.40
N THR A 22 9.56 18.57 2.49
CA THR A 22 8.44 18.31 1.57
C THR A 22 8.94 17.61 0.31
N CYS A 23 8.50 16.37 0.08
CA CYS A 23 8.87 15.58 -1.09
C CYS A 23 7.88 15.77 -2.25
N PRO A 24 8.35 15.72 -3.51
CA PRO A 24 7.49 15.78 -4.69
C PRO A 24 6.53 14.58 -4.78
N PRO A 25 5.41 14.70 -5.50
CA PRO A 25 4.46 13.60 -5.69
C PRO A 25 5.16 12.36 -6.26
N GLY A 26 4.83 11.19 -5.72
CA GLY A 26 5.47 9.91 -6.08
C GLY A 26 6.73 9.57 -5.27
N SER A 27 7.17 10.46 -4.37
CA SER A 27 8.25 10.19 -3.41
C SER A 27 7.79 10.31 -1.97
N THR A 28 8.55 9.75 -1.04
CA THR A 28 8.31 9.83 0.40
C THR A 28 9.61 10.17 1.11
N CYS A 29 9.53 10.92 2.20
CA CYS A 29 10.71 11.18 3.01
C CYS A 29 11.10 9.93 3.80
N ARG A 30 12.39 9.61 3.82
CA ARG A 30 12.99 8.55 4.64
C ARG A 30 14.27 9.09 5.28
N MET A 31 14.47 8.77 6.56
CA MET A 31 15.72 9.07 7.26
C MET A 31 16.78 8.03 6.88
N GLU A 32 17.91 8.47 6.34
CA GLU A 32 19.05 7.63 5.97
C GLU A 32 20.30 8.22 6.61
N GLU A 33 20.98 7.46 7.47
CA GLU A 33 22.19 7.89 8.20
C GLU A 33 22.07 9.29 8.85
N SER A 34 20.92 9.54 9.49
CA SER A 34 20.60 10.82 10.17
C SER A 34 20.31 12.01 9.24
N THR A 35 20.19 11.80 7.93
CA THR A 35 19.79 12.82 6.95
C THR A 35 18.45 12.44 6.30
N PRO A 36 17.46 13.34 6.24
CA PRO A 36 16.22 13.06 5.53
C PRO A 36 16.46 13.13 4.02
N ARG A 37 16.00 12.12 3.29
CA ARG A 37 16.05 12.07 1.83
C ARG A 37 14.67 11.75 1.27
N CYS A 38 14.33 12.37 0.14
CA CYS A 38 13.19 11.93 -0.65
C CYS A 38 13.58 10.70 -1.45
N VAL A 39 12.96 9.58 -1.14
CA VAL A 39 13.13 8.33 -1.89
C VAL A 39 11.86 8.09 -2.72
N PRO A 40 11.97 7.46 -3.90
CA PRO A 40 10.80 7.02 -4.65
C PRO A 40 9.91 6.17 -3.74
N LYS A 41 8.60 6.39 -3.77
CA LYS A 41 7.68 5.51 -3.04
C LYS A 41 7.89 4.10 -3.57
N ALA A 42 8.07 3.16 -2.64
CA ALA A 42 8.10 1.76 -3.01
C ALA A 42 6.83 1.44 -3.79
N PRO A 43 6.95 0.76 -4.94
CA PRO A 43 5.79 0.41 -5.74
C PRO A 43 4.88 -0.46 -4.86
N SER A 44 3.66 0.01 -4.62
CA SER A 44 2.73 -0.60 -3.67
C SER A 44 1.32 -0.57 -4.24
N CYS A 45 0.45 -1.41 -3.70
CA CYS A 45 -0.98 -1.39 -4.04
C CYS A 45 -1.70 -0.13 -3.52
N GLN A 46 -1.04 0.67 -2.68
CA GLN A 46 -1.62 1.88 -2.12
C GLN A 46 -1.70 2.97 -3.20
N GLY A 47 -2.91 3.18 -3.73
CA GLY A 47 -3.18 4.12 -4.82
C GLY A 47 -3.28 3.47 -6.21
N LEU A 48 -3.08 2.15 -6.33
CA LEU A 48 -3.33 1.43 -7.58
C LEU A 48 -4.83 1.08 -7.68
N THR A 49 -5.53 1.68 -8.63
CA THR A 49 -6.93 1.33 -8.92
C THR A 49 -6.97 0.25 -9.99
N CYS A 50 -7.47 -0.93 -9.64
CA CYS A 50 -7.62 -2.05 -10.57
C CYS A 50 -9.04 -2.13 -11.14
N PRO A 51 -9.23 -2.62 -12.38
CA PRO A 51 -10.55 -2.76 -12.99
C PRO A 51 -11.46 -3.73 -12.20
N PRO A 52 -12.80 -3.63 -12.36
CA PRO A 52 -13.74 -4.53 -11.72
C PRO A 52 -13.41 -6.00 -12.04
N GLY A 53 -13.48 -6.87 -11.04
CA GLY A 53 -13.09 -8.29 -11.17
C GLY A 53 -11.59 -8.57 -10.98
N SER A 54 -10.76 -7.54 -10.76
CA SER A 54 -9.34 -7.70 -10.41
C SER A 54 -9.02 -7.06 -9.06
N THR A 55 -7.91 -7.46 -8.46
CA THR A 55 -7.40 -6.91 -7.21
C THR A 55 -5.91 -6.63 -7.34
N CYS A 56 -5.43 -5.59 -6.66
CA CYS A 56 -4.00 -5.36 -6.61
C CYS A 56 -3.33 -6.42 -5.74
N ARG A 57 -2.25 -7.00 -6.23
CA ARG A 57 -1.38 -7.91 -5.49
C ARG A 57 0.08 -7.55 -5.75
N MET A 58 0.90 -7.61 -4.72
CA MET A 58 2.35 -7.47 -4.85
C MET A 58 2.94 -8.77 -5.38
N GLU A 59 3.58 -8.71 -6.56
CA GLU A 59 4.25 -9.86 -7.18
C GLU A 59 5.74 -9.52 -7.34
N GLU A 60 6.60 -10.29 -6.63
CA GLU A 60 8.07 -10.19 -6.53
C GLU A 60 8.69 -8.85 -6.11
N SER A 61 7.98 -7.73 -6.23
CA SER A 61 8.34 -6.36 -5.81
C SER A 61 7.51 -5.32 -6.55
N THR A 62 6.69 -5.71 -7.53
CA THR A 62 5.86 -4.79 -8.32
C THR A 62 4.37 -5.04 -8.05
N PRO A 63 3.55 -3.99 -7.81
CA PRO A 63 2.11 -4.11 -7.69
C PRO A 63 1.52 -4.40 -9.07
N ARG A 64 0.78 -5.50 -9.18
CA ARG A 64 0.06 -5.90 -10.40
C ARG A 64 -1.43 -6.08 -10.10
N CYS A 65 -2.27 -5.73 -11.06
CA CYS A 65 -3.69 -6.09 -11.00
C CYS A 65 -3.82 -7.54 -11.47
N VAL A 66 -4.17 -8.42 -10.54
CA VAL A 66 -4.42 -9.84 -10.84
C VAL A 66 -5.92 -10.10 -10.81
N PRO A 67 -6.45 -11.02 -11.63
CA PRO A 67 -7.84 -11.44 -11.52
C PRO A 67 -8.16 -11.85 -10.08
N LYS A 68 -9.30 -11.39 -9.56
CA LYS A 68 -9.76 -11.86 -8.25
C LYS A 68 -9.92 -13.37 -8.34
N ALA A 69 -9.43 -14.07 -7.32
CA ALA A 69 -9.66 -15.50 -7.23
C ALA A 69 -11.18 -15.75 -7.35
N PRO A 70 -11.59 -16.67 -8.22
CA PRO A 70 -13.00 -16.99 -8.39
C PRO A 70 -13.54 -17.43 -7.02
N SER A 71 -14.59 -16.76 -6.55
CA SER A 71 -15.14 -16.94 -5.21
C SER A 71 -16.66 -16.85 -5.25
N CYS A 72 -17.31 -17.39 -4.22
CA CYS A 72 -18.76 -17.25 -4.05
C CYS A 72 -19.19 -15.80 -3.75
N GLN A 73 -18.25 -14.91 -3.47
CA GLN A 73 -18.54 -13.52 -3.16
C GLN A 73 -18.95 -12.79 -4.44
N GLY A 74 -20.26 -12.57 -4.60
CA GLY A 74 -20.87 -11.96 -5.78
C GLY A 74 -21.48 -12.94 -6.79
N LEU A 75 -21.43 -14.26 -6.52
CA LEU A 75 -22.17 -15.25 -7.31
C LEU A 75 -23.60 -15.37 -6.77
N THR A 76 -24.59 -15.01 -7.59
CA THR A 76 -26.01 -15.20 -7.25
C THR A 76 -26.47 -16.54 -7.80
N CYS A 77 -26.85 -17.46 -6.90
CA CYS A 77 -27.38 -18.77 -7.25
C CYS A 77 -28.93 -18.77 -7.28
N PRO A 78 -29.56 -19.60 -8.12
CA PRO A 78 -31.02 -19.71 -8.16
C PRO A 78 -31.61 -20.26 -6.85
N PRO A 79 -32.92 -20.03 -6.58
CA PRO A 79 -33.59 -20.56 -5.39
C PRO A 79 -33.41 -22.08 -5.26
N GLY A 80 -33.09 -22.56 -4.05
CA GLY A 80 -32.82 -23.99 -3.79
C GLY A 80 -31.39 -24.43 -4.10
N SER A 81 -30.49 -23.51 -4.44
CA SER A 81 -29.05 -23.78 -4.60
C SER A 81 -28.20 -22.81 -3.78
N THR A 82 -27.02 -23.25 -3.37
CA THR A 82 -26.03 -22.47 -2.63
C THR A 82 -24.70 -22.46 -3.38
N CYS A 83 -23.94 -21.38 -3.25
CA CYS A 83 -22.60 -21.36 -3.84
C CYS A 83 -21.64 -22.18 -2.97
N ARG A 84 -20.96 -23.15 -3.58
CA ARG A 84 -19.81 -23.85 -3.01
C ARG A 84 -18.58 -23.64 -3.88
N MET A 85 -17.43 -23.56 -3.23
CA MET A 85 -16.14 -23.66 -3.89
C MET A 85 -15.84 -25.13 -4.18
N GLU A 86 -15.69 -25.49 -5.45
CA GLU A 86 -15.36 -26.83 -5.90
C GLU A 86 -14.13 -26.75 -6.82
N GLU A 87 -13.06 -27.46 -6.50
CA GLU A 87 -11.80 -27.45 -7.27
C GLU A 87 -11.35 -26.04 -7.70
N SER A 88 -11.33 -25.10 -6.75
CA SER A 88 -10.95 -23.69 -6.98
C SER A 88 -11.90 -22.85 -7.83
N THR A 89 -13.09 -23.35 -8.19
CA THR A 89 -14.09 -22.59 -8.95
C THR A 89 -15.43 -22.55 -8.18
N PRO A 90 -16.09 -21.39 -8.07
CA PRO A 90 -17.38 -21.29 -7.42
C PRO A 90 -18.47 -21.91 -8.32
N ARG A 91 -19.26 -22.82 -7.76
CA ARG A 91 -20.39 -23.47 -8.43
C ARG A 91 -21.63 -23.39 -7.56
N CYS A 92 -22.79 -23.24 -8.20
CA CYS A 92 -24.07 -23.35 -7.52
C CYS A 92 -24.43 -24.83 -7.40
N VAL A 93 -24.53 -25.33 -6.17
CA VAL A 93 -24.93 -26.71 -5.88
C VAL A 93 -26.31 -26.73 -5.22
N PRO A 94 -27.15 -27.76 -5.47
CA PRO A 94 -28.43 -27.90 -4.79
C PRO A 94 -28.27 -27.97 -3.27
N ILE A 95 -29.15 -27.29 -2.54
CA ILE A 95 -29.28 -27.45 -1.10
C ILE A 95 -30.16 -28.68 -0.91
N MET A 96 -29.54 -29.83 -0.65
CA MET A 96 -30.23 -31.09 -0.37
C MET A 96 -30.68 -31.16 1.08
#